data_AF-G9KHU9-F1
#
_entry.id   AF-G9KHU9-F1
#
_cell.length_a   1.000
_cell.length_b   1.000
_cell.length_c   1.000
_cell.angle_alpha   90.00
_cell.angle_beta   90.00
_cell.angle_gamma   90.00
#
_symmetry.space_group_name_H-M   'P 1'
#
loop_
_entity.id
_entity.type
_entity.pdbx_description
1 polymer ?
#
loop_
_entity_poly.entity_id
_entity_poly.type
_entity_poly.pdbx_seq_one_letter_code
_entity_poly.pdbx_strand_id
1 'polypeptide(L)'
;LTARVLCLIVLPLTLYTATYAVHFMVLNKSGPGDGFFSSAFQARLSGNNLHNASIPEHLAYGSVITVKNLRMAIGYLHSHRHLYPEGIGARQQQVTTYLHKDYNNLWIIKKHNTNADPLDPSFPVEFVRHGDIIRLEHKETSRNLHSHYHEAPLTRKHYQVTGYGINGTGDSNDFWRIEVVNRKFGNRIKVLRSRIRLIHLVTGCVLGSSGKVLPKWGWEQLEVTCTPYLKETLNSIWNVEDHINPKLPNISLDVLQPTFPEILLESHMVMIRGNNGLKPKDNEFTSKPWHWPINYQGLRFSGINDTDFRVYLLGNPVVWWLNLLSIVLYILLGSIIAVAVQRGAHLPAEVEGLSQVLLQGGGQLLLGWMLHYFPFFLMGRILYFHHYFPAMLFSSMLTGILWDTILQLCAWSLASPFLARGMYAAGLLSLLLGTAYSFYLFHPLAYGMVGPLAQDPRSPMAGLRWLESWD
;
A
#
# COMPACT_ATOMS: atom_id res chain seq x y z
N LEU A 1 10.94 -25.02 -25.85
CA LEU A 1 9.89 -24.14 -25.28
C LEU A 1 9.43 -24.62 -23.91
N THR A 2 9.04 -25.89 -23.76
CA THR A 2 8.56 -26.48 -22.49
C THR A 2 9.49 -26.25 -21.31
N ALA A 3 10.79 -26.50 -21.46
CA ALA A 3 11.78 -26.24 -20.39
C ALA A 3 11.79 -24.76 -19.94
N ARG A 4 11.61 -23.79 -20.85
CA ARG A 4 11.54 -22.37 -20.50
C ARG A 4 10.27 -22.04 -19.71
N VAL A 5 9.12 -22.60 -20.12
CA VAL A 5 7.85 -22.42 -19.38
C VAL A 5 7.97 -23.00 -17.97
N LEU A 6 8.51 -24.21 -17.84
CA LEU A 6 8.67 -24.86 -16.54
C LEU A 6 9.63 -24.09 -15.62
N CYS A 7 10.81 -23.72 -16.12
CA CYS A 7 11.85 -23.10 -15.29
C CYS A 7 11.65 -21.60 -15.06
N LEU A 8 11.05 -20.86 -15.99
CA LEU A 8 10.96 -19.38 -15.93
C LEU A 8 9.55 -18.86 -15.58
N ILE A 9 8.53 -19.72 -15.56
CA ILE A 9 7.15 -19.32 -15.20
C ILE A 9 6.63 -20.19 -14.06
N VAL A 10 6.58 -21.52 -14.27
CA VAL A 10 5.98 -22.44 -13.28
C VAL A 10 6.80 -22.46 -12.00
N LEU A 11 8.11 -22.69 -12.09
CA LEU A 11 8.98 -22.76 -10.90
C LEU A 11 8.95 -21.46 -10.06
N PRO A 12 9.13 -20.25 -10.61
CA PRO A 12 9.00 -19.01 -9.83
C PRO A 12 7.61 -18.84 -9.22
N LEU A 13 6.54 -19.15 -9.95
CA LEU A 13 5.18 -19.08 -9.43
C LEU A 13 4.96 -20.07 -8.28
N THR A 14 5.44 -21.30 -8.40
CA THR A 14 5.36 -22.31 -7.35
C THR A 14 6.13 -21.87 -6.11
N LEU A 15 7.38 -21.42 -6.26
CA LEU A 15 8.17 -20.90 -5.14
C LEU A 15 7.48 -19.72 -4.46
N TYR A 16 6.94 -18.78 -5.24
CA TYR A 16 6.18 -17.65 -4.71
C TYR A 16 4.90 -18.08 -3.96
N THR A 17 4.11 -18.99 -4.51
CA THR A 17 2.92 -19.49 -3.80
C THR A 17 3.28 -20.29 -2.54
N ALA A 18 4.39 -21.02 -2.56
CA ALA A 18 4.89 -21.79 -1.42
C ALA A 18 5.37 -20.87 -0.28
N THR A 19 6.04 -19.76 -0.58
CA THR A 19 6.42 -18.78 0.46
C THR A 19 5.20 -18.16 1.12
N TYR A 20 4.13 -17.87 0.37
CA TYR A 20 2.86 -17.42 0.96
C TYR A 20 2.15 -18.51 1.77
N ALA A 21 2.23 -19.78 1.35
CA ALA A 21 1.72 -20.89 2.14
C ALA A 21 2.43 -20.95 3.51
N VAL A 22 3.76 -20.88 3.52
CA VAL A 22 4.55 -20.81 4.77
C VAL A 22 4.19 -19.56 5.57
N HIS A 23 4.07 -18.40 4.93
CA HIS A 23 3.69 -17.15 5.57
C HIS A 23 2.36 -17.27 6.35
N PHE A 24 1.30 -17.80 5.72
CA PHE A 24 0.00 -17.96 6.38
C PHE A 24 -0.03 -19.10 7.42
N MET A 25 0.83 -20.11 7.29
CA MET A 25 0.99 -21.15 8.31
C MET A 25 1.67 -20.61 9.57
N VAL A 26 2.70 -19.77 9.41
CA VAL A 26 3.48 -19.22 10.52
C VAL A 26 2.76 -18.05 11.18
N LEU A 27 2.17 -17.13 10.40
CA LEU A 27 1.47 -15.95 10.90
C LEU A 27 -0.04 -16.19 11.03
N ASN A 28 -0.41 -17.07 11.95
CA ASN A 28 -1.80 -17.50 12.18
C ASN A 28 -2.48 -16.82 13.37
N LYS A 29 -1.88 -15.77 13.94
CA LYS A 29 -2.41 -15.03 15.10
C LYS A 29 -2.96 -13.67 14.68
N SER A 30 -4.00 -13.20 15.38
CA SER A 30 -4.57 -11.87 15.19
C SER A 30 -3.59 -10.79 15.64
N GLY A 31 -3.69 -9.62 15.02
CA GLY A 31 -2.87 -8.45 15.27
C GLY A 31 -3.50 -7.20 14.65
N PRO A 32 -2.96 -6.00 14.89
CA PRO A 32 -3.60 -4.73 14.52
C PRO A 32 -3.87 -4.56 13.01
N GLY A 33 -3.14 -5.31 12.17
CA GLY A 33 -3.28 -5.28 10.71
C GLY A 33 -4.37 -6.20 10.14
N ASP A 34 -5.06 -7.01 10.94
CA ASP A 34 -6.10 -7.91 10.44
C ASP A 34 -7.38 -7.16 10.01
N GLY A 35 -7.59 -5.93 10.49
CA GLY A 35 -8.71 -5.05 10.14
C GLY A 35 -8.85 -4.72 8.65
N PHE A 36 -7.76 -4.81 7.89
CA PHE A 36 -7.75 -4.60 6.44
C PHE A 36 -8.38 -5.76 5.65
N PHE A 37 -8.47 -6.93 6.28
CA PHE A 37 -9.01 -8.15 5.70
C PHE A 37 -10.51 -8.34 6.00
N SER A 38 -11.13 -9.21 5.22
CA SER A 38 -12.51 -9.66 5.36
C SER A 38 -12.73 -10.39 6.67
N SER A 39 -13.98 -10.41 7.15
CA SER A 39 -14.37 -11.16 8.34
C SER A 39 -14.06 -12.67 8.20
N ALA A 40 -14.17 -13.21 6.99
CA ALA A 40 -13.84 -14.60 6.69
C ALA A 40 -12.34 -14.89 6.88
N PHE A 41 -11.47 -14.03 6.36
CA PHE A 41 -10.03 -14.14 6.57
C PHE A 41 -9.67 -14.00 8.06
N GLN A 42 -10.26 -13.02 8.75
CA GLN A 42 -10.02 -12.80 10.18
C GLN A 42 -10.42 -14.00 11.04
N ALA A 43 -11.45 -14.76 10.66
CA ALA A 43 -11.86 -15.96 11.38
C ALA A 43 -10.80 -17.07 11.40
N ARG A 44 -9.83 -17.07 10.47
CA ARG A 44 -8.66 -17.99 10.48
C ARG A 44 -7.64 -17.65 11.56
N LEU A 45 -7.63 -16.41 12.04
CA LEU A 45 -6.57 -15.91 12.92
C LEU A 45 -6.89 -16.23 14.38
N SER A 46 -6.07 -17.08 14.98
CA SER A 46 -6.15 -17.38 16.40
C SER A 46 -6.05 -16.10 17.25
N GLY A 47 -6.94 -15.98 18.24
CA GLY A 47 -7.06 -14.78 19.07
C GLY A 47 -7.97 -13.68 18.52
N ASN A 48 -8.49 -13.80 17.28
CA ASN A 48 -9.56 -12.91 16.81
C ASN A 48 -10.90 -13.34 17.43
N ASN A 49 -11.78 -12.40 17.78
CA ASN A 49 -13.13 -12.70 18.30
C ASN A 49 -13.99 -13.53 17.34
N LEU A 50 -13.68 -13.50 16.04
CA LEU A 50 -14.35 -14.29 15.00
C LEU A 50 -13.84 -15.73 14.91
N HIS A 51 -12.67 -16.03 15.47
CA HIS A 51 -12.09 -17.36 15.44
C HIS A 51 -12.83 -18.28 16.40
N ASN A 52 -13.48 -19.32 15.87
CA ASN A 52 -14.40 -20.19 16.61
C ASN A 52 -15.52 -19.40 17.33
N ALA A 53 -15.98 -18.31 16.72
CA ALA A 53 -17.02 -17.46 17.29
C ALA A 53 -18.30 -18.23 17.58
N SER A 54 -18.83 -18.01 18.77
CA SER A 54 -20.18 -18.40 19.17
C SER A 54 -21.02 -17.14 19.29
N ILE A 55 -21.85 -16.86 18.27
CA ILE A 55 -22.69 -15.67 18.20
C ILE A 55 -24.11 -16.04 17.78
N PRO A 56 -25.12 -15.20 18.06
CA PRO A 56 -26.48 -15.53 17.65
C PRO A 56 -26.63 -15.44 16.12
N GLU A 57 -27.26 -16.45 15.52
CA GLU A 57 -27.36 -16.58 14.05
C GLU A 57 -28.13 -15.43 13.39
N HIS A 58 -29.23 -15.02 14.02
CA HIS A 58 -30.22 -14.13 13.44
C HIS A 58 -30.29 -12.81 14.20
N LEU A 59 -30.40 -11.71 13.45
CA LEU A 59 -30.49 -10.36 13.98
C LEU A 59 -31.83 -10.12 14.68
N ALA A 60 -31.81 -9.48 15.85
CA ALA A 60 -32.99 -9.11 16.61
C ALA A 60 -32.96 -7.64 17.06
N TYR A 61 -34.13 -7.09 17.39
CA TYR A 61 -34.20 -5.76 18.01
C TYR A 61 -33.58 -5.81 19.41
N GLY A 62 -32.89 -4.73 19.79
CA GLY A 62 -32.08 -4.65 21.02
C GLY A 62 -30.68 -5.24 20.90
N SER A 63 -30.37 -5.91 19.78
CA SER A 63 -29.03 -6.43 19.53
C SER A 63 -28.00 -5.33 19.41
N VAL A 64 -26.85 -5.55 20.05
CA VAL A 64 -25.63 -4.75 19.86
C VAL A 64 -24.81 -5.39 18.75
N ILE A 65 -24.43 -4.61 17.75
CA ILE A 65 -23.74 -5.09 16.56
C ILE A 65 -22.57 -4.22 16.14
N THR A 66 -21.65 -4.81 15.38
CA THR A 66 -20.73 -4.06 14.53
C THR A 66 -21.14 -4.25 13.07
N VAL A 67 -21.08 -3.16 12.30
CA VAL A 67 -21.43 -3.15 10.87
C VAL A 67 -20.17 -2.86 10.08
N LYS A 68 -19.72 -3.80 9.24
CA LYS A 68 -18.51 -3.68 8.44
C LYS A 68 -18.86 -3.55 6.96
N ASN A 69 -18.12 -2.73 6.25
CA ASN A 69 -18.33 -2.53 4.82
C ASN A 69 -17.71 -3.69 4.04
N LEU A 70 -18.40 -4.17 3.00
CA LEU A 70 -17.92 -5.30 2.20
C LEU A 70 -16.74 -4.91 1.29
N ARG A 71 -16.59 -3.63 0.93
CA ARG A 71 -15.39 -3.17 0.24
C ARG A 71 -14.22 -3.22 1.22
N MET A 72 -13.20 -4.02 0.88
CA MET A 72 -11.99 -4.13 1.71
C MET A 72 -11.36 -2.76 2.02
N ALA A 73 -10.70 -2.65 3.17
CA ALA A 73 -10.06 -1.42 3.65
C ALA A 73 -11.01 -0.20 3.82
N ILE A 74 -12.32 -0.41 3.94
CA ILE A 74 -13.26 0.62 4.44
C ILE A 74 -13.46 0.48 5.96
N GLY A 75 -13.61 -0.75 6.46
CA GLY A 75 -13.71 -1.01 7.90
C GLY A 75 -15.14 -0.94 8.44
N TYR A 76 -15.24 -0.61 9.73
CA TYR A 76 -16.47 -0.62 10.53
C TYR A 76 -17.14 0.74 10.51
N LEU A 77 -18.48 0.77 10.54
CA LEU A 77 -19.24 1.97 10.83
C LEU A 77 -18.89 2.46 12.24
N HIS A 78 -18.42 3.70 12.33
CA HIS A 78 -17.80 4.26 13.52
C HIS A 78 -18.39 5.63 13.84
N SER A 79 -18.44 5.98 15.12
CA SER A 79 -18.80 7.33 15.55
C SER A 79 -18.14 7.71 16.87
N HIS A 80 -17.77 8.97 17.03
CA HIS A 80 -17.12 9.49 18.24
C HIS A 80 -17.65 10.87 18.58
N ARG A 81 -17.42 11.37 19.79
CA ARG A 81 -18.07 12.59 20.32
C ARG A 81 -17.76 13.90 19.57
N HIS A 82 -16.77 13.92 18.68
CA HIS A 82 -16.44 15.09 17.86
C HIS A 82 -17.54 15.41 16.85
N LEU A 83 -17.77 16.71 16.63
CA LEU A 83 -18.74 17.22 15.67
C LEU A 83 -18.06 17.54 14.34
N TYR A 84 -18.82 17.55 13.24
CA TYR A 84 -18.34 18.17 12.00
C TYR A 84 -17.99 19.65 12.24
N PRO A 85 -16.87 20.15 11.68
CA PRO A 85 -16.45 21.53 11.88
C PRO A 85 -17.38 22.51 11.17
N GLU A 86 -17.30 23.77 11.55
CA GLU A 86 -18.06 24.84 10.92
C GLU A 86 -17.75 24.94 9.42
N GLY A 87 -18.78 25.16 8.60
CA GLY A 87 -18.67 25.19 7.13
C GLY A 87 -18.69 23.81 6.46
N ILE A 88 -18.66 22.70 7.20
CA ILE A 88 -18.77 21.34 6.66
C ILE A 88 -20.12 20.73 7.03
N GLY A 89 -21.16 21.15 6.30
CA GLY A 89 -22.52 20.63 6.47
C GLY A 89 -23.13 20.94 7.85
N ALA A 90 -23.91 20.02 8.39
CA ALA A 90 -24.52 20.19 9.71
C ALA A 90 -23.50 19.92 10.84
N ARG A 91 -23.49 20.79 11.85
CA ARG A 91 -22.63 20.68 13.04
C ARG A 91 -23.14 19.61 14.02
N GLN A 92 -23.15 18.36 13.55
CA GLN A 92 -23.62 17.17 14.27
C GLN A 92 -22.47 16.17 14.48
N GLN A 93 -22.72 15.10 15.23
CA GLN A 93 -21.69 14.11 15.55
C GLN A 93 -21.14 13.46 14.26
N GLN A 94 -19.83 13.30 14.19
CA GLN A 94 -19.19 12.66 13.04
C GLN A 94 -19.51 11.17 12.99
N VAL A 95 -19.85 10.68 11.79
CA VAL A 95 -19.93 9.26 11.48
C VAL A 95 -18.94 8.97 10.36
N THR A 96 -18.11 7.97 10.57
CA THR A 96 -16.98 7.62 9.71
C THR A 96 -16.90 6.11 9.55
N THR A 97 -15.92 5.63 8.78
CA THR A 97 -15.47 4.25 8.95
C THR A 97 -14.06 4.17 9.50
N TYR A 98 -13.88 3.21 10.40
CA TYR A 98 -12.64 2.96 11.11
C TYR A 98 -12.19 1.51 10.90
N LEU A 99 -10.89 1.31 10.69
CA LEU A 99 -10.35 0.02 10.27
C LEU A 99 -10.14 -0.96 11.43
N HIS A 100 -10.01 -0.45 12.65
CA HIS A 100 -9.71 -1.27 13.83
C HIS A 100 -10.97 -1.51 14.65
N LYS A 101 -10.96 -2.61 15.42
CA LYS A 101 -12.03 -2.90 16.38
C LYS A 101 -11.94 -1.93 17.56
N ASP A 102 -13.06 -1.28 17.86
CA ASP A 102 -13.19 -0.25 18.90
C ASP A 102 -14.60 -0.31 19.50
N TYR A 103 -14.75 0.12 20.76
CA TYR A 103 -16.07 0.23 21.41
C TYR A 103 -16.99 1.23 20.70
N ASN A 104 -16.43 2.22 20.03
CA ASN A 104 -17.12 3.20 19.17
C ASN A 104 -17.60 2.62 17.82
N ASN A 105 -17.38 1.33 17.57
CA ASN A 105 -17.96 0.63 16.42
C ASN A 105 -19.30 -0.05 16.77
N LEU A 106 -19.77 0.05 18.02
CA LEU A 106 -20.94 -0.66 18.50
C LEU A 106 -22.24 0.14 18.26
N TRP A 107 -23.19 -0.50 17.60
CA TRP A 107 -24.51 0.06 17.29
C TRP A 107 -25.62 -0.83 17.84
N ILE A 108 -26.70 -0.22 18.32
CA ILE A 108 -27.89 -0.90 18.85
C ILE A 108 -29.00 -0.79 17.81
N ILE A 109 -29.62 -1.92 17.46
CA ILE A 109 -30.74 -1.92 16.53
C ILE A 109 -32.04 -1.70 17.29
N LYS A 110 -32.72 -0.60 17.00
CA LYS A 110 -34.01 -0.25 17.60
C LYS A 110 -35.11 -0.20 16.55
N LYS A 111 -36.35 -0.34 17.00
CA LYS A 111 -37.54 -0.07 16.18
C LYS A 111 -37.68 1.43 15.95
N HIS A 112 -38.19 1.80 14.78
CA HIS A 112 -38.46 3.21 14.44
C HIS A 112 -39.69 3.77 15.17
N ASN A 113 -40.70 2.93 15.45
CA ASN A 113 -42.02 3.33 15.93
C ASN A 113 -42.25 3.09 17.43
N THR A 114 -41.26 2.61 18.17
CA THR A 114 -41.42 2.34 19.61
C THR A 114 -40.12 2.64 20.34
N ASN A 115 -40.22 3.26 21.51
CA ASN A 115 -39.11 3.52 22.43
C ASN A 115 -39.03 2.49 23.57
N ALA A 116 -39.86 1.45 23.53
CA ALA A 116 -39.82 0.35 24.47
C ALA A 116 -38.46 -0.35 24.36
N ASP A 117 -37.92 -0.80 25.49
CA ASP A 117 -36.67 -1.55 25.54
C ASP A 117 -36.90 -2.95 24.96
N PRO A 118 -36.33 -3.30 23.79
CA PRO A 118 -36.48 -4.64 23.22
C PRO A 118 -35.88 -5.74 24.10
N LEU A 119 -35.01 -5.37 25.05
CA LEU A 119 -34.38 -6.30 26.00
C LEU A 119 -35.22 -6.53 27.27
N ASP A 120 -36.32 -5.80 27.49
CA ASP A 120 -37.21 -6.04 28.63
C ASP A 120 -37.74 -7.50 28.59
N PRO A 121 -37.48 -8.32 29.63
CA PRO A 121 -37.87 -9.74 29.68
C PRO A 121 -39.36 -10.00 29.43
N SER A 122 -40.21 -8.99 29.66
CA SER A 122 -41.65 -9.05 29.46
C SER A 122 -42.06 -9.17 27.99
N PHE A 123 -41.18 -8.77 27.06
CA PHE A 123 -41.44 -8.83 25.62
C PHE A 123 -40.72 -10.00 24.94
N PRO A 124 -41.38 -10.70 23.99
CA PRO A 124 -40.75 -11.76 23.23
C PRO A 124 -39.62 -11.24 22.33
N VAL A 125 -38.71 -12.12 21.94
CA VAL A 125 -37.64 -11.74 21.00
C VAL A 125 -38.24 -11.45 19.63
N GLU A 126 -37.99 -10.24 19.15
CA GLU A 126 -38.40 -9.81 17.82
C GLU A 126 -37.21 -9.76 16.87
N PHE A 127 -37.26 -10.57 15.81
CA PHE A 127 -36.21 -10.63 14.80
C PHE A 127 -36.34 -9.49 13.79
N VAL A 128 -35.20 -8.93 13.38
CA VAL A 128 -35.12 -7.98 12.27
C VAL A 128 -35.18 -8.75 10.95
N ARG A 129 -36.07 -8.32 10.06
CA ARG A 129 -36.33 -8.95 8.77
C ARG A 129 -35.93 -8.03 7.63
N HIS A 130 -35.68 -8.64 6.47
CA HIS A 130 -35.47 -7.91 5.24
C HIS A 130 -36.68 -7.03 4.94
N GLY A 131 -36.43 -5.72 4.89
CA GLY A 131 -37.41 -4.69 4.56
C GLY A 131 -37.94 -3.93 5.77
N ASP A 132 -37.56 -4.32 6.98
CA ASP A 132 -37.95 -3.62 8.19
C ASP A 132 -37.32 -2.23 8.26
N ILE A 133 -38.01 -1.32 8.94
CA ILE A 133 -37.54 0.03 9.21
C ILE A 133 -36.96 0.07 10.62
N ILE A 134 -35.69 0.41 10.71
CA ILE A 134 -34.89 0.41 11.94
C ILE A 134 -34.36 1.81 12.24
N ARG A 135 -33.96 2.00 13.50
CA ARG A 135 -33.02 3.04 13.93
C ARG A 135 -31.74 2.36 14.41
N LEU A 136 -30.60 2.94 14.05
CA LEU A 136 -29.30 2.51 14.54
C LEU A 136 -28.80 3.53 15.54
N GLU A 137 -28.73 3.15 16.80
CA GLU A 137 -28.24 4.01 17.87
C GLU A 137 -26.79 3.66 18.20
N HIS A 138 -25.90 4.64 18.18
CA HIS A 138 -24.52 4.45 18.58
C HIS A 138 -24.43 4.19 20.09
N LYS A 139 -23.88 3.04 20.48
CA LYS A 139 -23.92 2.56 21.87
C LYS A 139 -23.24 3.52 22.86
N GLU A 140 -22.10 4.08 22.49
CA GLU A 140 -21.28 4.90 23.41
C GLU A 140 -21.83 6.32 23.56
N THR A 141 -22.45 6.90 22.52
CA THR A 141 -22.92 8.31 22.55
C THR A 141 -24.43 8.45 22.56
N SER A 142 -25.17 7.34 22.42
CA SER A 142 -26.64 7.30 22.34
C SER A 142 -27.23 8.25 21.30
N ARG A 143 -26.50 8.49 20.21
CA ARG A 143 -26.96 9.25 19.03
C ARG A 143 -27.42 8.28 17.94
N ASN A 144 -28.45 8.64 17.20
CA ASN A 144 -28.96 7.87 16.08
C ASN A 144 -28.15 8.16 14.82
N LEU A 145 -27.94 7.13 14.00
CA LEU A 145 -27.45 7.28 12.63
C LEU A 145 -28.48 8.09 11.83
N HIS A 146 -28.04 9.19 11.26
CA HIS A 146 -28.90 10.22 10.69
C HIS A 146 -28.38 10.66 9.32
N SER A 147 -29.27 11.06 8.42
CA SER A 147 -28.88 11.68 7.14
C SER A 147 -29.88 12.73 6.70
N HIS A 148 -29.43 13.70 5.92
CA HIS A 148 -30.22 14.88 5.55
C HIS A 148 -29.71 15.44 4.22
N TYR A 149 -30.44 16.39 3.63
CA TYR A 149 -30.12 16.95 2.30
C TYR A 149 -28.88 17.87 2.24
N HIS A 150 -28.02 17.85 3.26
CA HIS A 150 -26.73 18.56 3.15
C HIS A 150 -25.71 17.70 2.41
N GLU A 151 -24.81 18.35 1.69
CA GLU A 151 -23.74 17.69 0.94
C GLU A 151 -22.75 16.97 1.88
N ALA A 152 -22.28 15.80 1.47
CA ALA A 152 -21.23 15.09 2.19
C ALA A 152 -19.88 15.87 2.14
N PRO A 153 -19.02 15.74 3.18
CA PRO A 153 -17.83 16.57 3.36
C PRO A 153 -16.86 16.62 2.17
N LEU A 154 -16.59 15.48 1.52
CA LEU A 154 -15.67 15.33 0.40
C LEU A 154 -16.37 14.92 -0.89
N THR A 155 -17.48 14.19 -0.79
CA THR A 155 -18.23 13.69 -1.95
C THR A 155 -19.53 14.47 -2.10
N ARG A 156 -19.43 15.73 -2.53
CA ARG A 156 -20.54 16.71 -2.56
C ARG A 156 -21.82 16.26 -3.30
N LYS A 157 -21.72 15.29 -4.21
CA LYS A 157 -22.88 14.68 -4.89
C LYS A 157 -23.69 13.71 -4.01
N HIS A 158 -23.18 13.36 -2.83
CA HIS A 158 -23.84 12.51 -1.84
C HIS A 158 -24.33 13.35 -0.67
N TYR A 159 -25.18 12.76 0.15
CA TYR A 159 -25.69 13.37 1.37
C TYR A 159 -24.81 13.06 2.57
N GLN A 160 -24.71 14.02 3.49
CA GLN A 160 -24.00 13.89 4.75
C GLN A 160 -24.70 12.86 5.64
N VAL A 161 -23.89 12.10 6.38
CA VAL A 161 -24.33 11.15 7.40
C VAL A 161 -23.71 11.57 8.72
N THR A 162 -24.52 11.59 9.77
CA THR A 162 -24.15 12.15 11.08
C THR A 162 -24.73 11.29 12.20
N GLY A 163 -24.31 11.57 13.44
CA GLY A 163 -25.00 11.15 14.64
C GLY A 163 -25.87 12.29 15.18
N TYR A 164 -27.18 12.05 15.29
CA TYR A 164 -28.16 13.04 15.73
C TYR A 164 -29.02 12.52 16.90
N GLY A 165 -29.84 13.39 17.49
CA GLY A 165 -30.74 13.02 18.57
C GLY A 165 -30.08 13.02 19.95
N ILE A 166 -30.78 12.71 21.04
CA ILE A 166 -30.20 12.58 22.40
C ILE A 166 -30.82 11.35 23.07
N ASN A 167 -30.01 10.47 23.65
CA ASN A 167 -30.47 9.26 24.33
C ASN A 167 -31.43 8.42 23.44
N GLY A 168 -31.12 8.31 22.15
CA GLY A 168 -31.94 7.58 21.18
C GLY A 168 -33.19 8.31 20.67
N THR A 169 -33.54 9.47 21.24
CA THR A 169 -34.61 10.32 20.72
C THR A 169 -34.12 11.11 19.53
N GLY A 170 -34.91 11.16 18.45
CA GLY A 170 -34.58 11.92 17.25
C GLY A 170 -35.80 12.05 16.34
N ASP A 171 -35.60 12.10 15.03
CA ASP A 171 -36.66 12.41 14.07
C ASP A 171 -36.80 11.36 12.96
N SER A 172 -37.63 11.63 11.95
CA SER A 172 -37.84 10.70 10.83
C SER A 172 -36.61 10.50 9.94
N ASN A 173 -35.60 11.36 10.03
CA ASN A 173 -34.32 11.23 9.31
C ASN A 173 -33.35 10.25 10.02
N ASP A 174 -33.79 9.61 11.09
CA ASP A 174 -33.07 8.50 11.72
C ASP A 174 -33.53 7.13 11.18
N PHE A 175 -34.51 7.12 10.25
CA PHE A 175 -35.16 5.89 9.82
C PHE A 175 -34.47 5.28 8.60
N TRP A 176 -34.00 4.03 8.78
CA TRP A 176 -33.31 3.27 7.76
C TRP A 176 -34.08 1.99 7.46
N ARG A 177 -34.40 1.72 6.19
CA ARG A 177 -34.88 0.41 5.76
C ARG A 177 -33.69 -0.52 5.55
N ILE A 178 -33.71 -1.68 6.20
CA ILE A 178 -32.66 -2.69 6.03
C ILE A 178 -33.02 -3.65 4.90
N GLU A 179 -32.22 -3.63 3.84
CA GLU A 179 -32.42 -4.48 2.66
C GLU A 179 -31.35 -5.56 2.57
N VAL A 180 -31.73 -6.80 2.27
CA VAL A 180 -30.79 -7.91 2.09
C VAL A 180 -30.69 -8.24 0.61
N VAL A 181 -29.48 -8.18 0.06
CA VAL A 181 -29.21 -8.44 -1.36
C VAL A 181 -29.64 -9.86 -1.73
N ASN A 182 -30.35 -10.00 -2.86
CA ASN A 182 -30.81 -11.27 -3.43
C ASN A 182 -31.69 -12.13 -2.49
N ARG A 183 -32.51 -11.52 -1.63
CA ARG A 183 -33.42 -12.23 -0.72
C ARG A 183 -34.84 -11.70 -0.85
N LYS A 184 -35.83 -12.55 -0.56
CA LYS A 184 -37.26 -12.16 -0.48
C LYS A 184 -37.54 -11.37 0.80
N PHE A 185 -38.47 -10.41 0.72
CA PHE A 185 -38.94 -9.61 1.85
C PHE A 185 -39.41 -10.50 3.01
N GLY A 186 -39.18 -10.06 4.25
CA GLY A 186 -39.60 -10.79 5.45
C GLY A 186 -38.65 -11.92 5.90
N ASN A 187 -37.60 -12.23 5.14
CA ASN A 187 -36.57 -13.17 5.58
C ASN A 187 -35.76 -12.62 6.76
N ARG A 188 -35.41 -13.48 7.71
CA ARG A 188 -34.52 -13.11 8.83
C ARG A 188 -33.11 -12.82 8.32
N ILE A 189 -32.45 -11.85 8.96
CA ILE A 189 -31.09 -11.46 8.61
C ILE A 189 -30.10 -12.34 9.38
N LYS A 190 -29.26 -13.06 8.65
CA LYS A 190 -28.18 -13.91 9.21
C LYS A 190 -26.89 -13.12 9.36
N VAL A 191 -26.31 -13.15 10.56
CA VAL A 191 -25.03 -12.51 10.88
C VAL A 191 -23.88 -13.16 10.08
N LEU A 192 -22.87 -12.37 9.70
CA LEU A 192 -21.74 -12.71 8.81
C LEU A 192 -22.08 -13.15 7.37
N ARG A 193 -23.28 -13.69 7.12
CA ARG A 193 -23.69 -14.24 5.81
C ARG A 193 -24.53 -13.28 4.98
N SER A 194 -25.33 -12.43 5.61
CA SER A 194 -26.23 -11.53 4.91
C SER A 194 -25.49 -10.28 4.46
N ARG A 195 -25.61 -9.96 3.17
CA ARG A 195 -25.16 -8.70 2.58
C ARG A 195 -26.30 -7.70 2.68
N ILE A 196 -26.15 -6.70 3.53
CA ILE A 196 -27.19 -5.72 3.84
C ILE A 196 -26.90 -4.37 3.19
N ARG A 197 -27.97 -3.62 2.90
CA ARG A 197 -27.97 -2.22 2.52
C ARG A 197 -28.89 -1.48 3.48
N LEU A 198 -28.54 -0.24 3.80
CA LEU A 198 -29.36 0.62 4.65
C LEU A 198 -29.86 1.77 3.79
N ILE A 199 -31.16 1.80 3.51
CA ILE A 199 -31.80 2.82 2.70
C ILE A 199 -32.40 3.87 3.61
N HIS A 200 -31.96 5.11 3.50
CA HIS A 200 -32.50 6.21 4.26
C HIS A 200 -33.92 6.53 3.76
N LEU A 201 -34.92 6.52 4.65
CA LEU A 201 -36.32 6.63 4.22
C LEU A 201 -36.67 8.01 3.63
N VAL A 202 -36.20 9.09 4.23
CA VAL A 202 -36.62 10.45 3.85
C VAL A 202 -36.03 10.88 2.51
N THR A 203 -34.75 10.54 2.27
CA THR A 203 -34.03 10.94 1.05
C THR A 203 -33.98 9.85 -0.01
N GLY A 204 -34.28 8.60 0.35
CA GLY A 204 -34.15 7.42 -0.53
C GLY A 204 -32.71 7.01 -0.84
N CYS A 205 -31.70 7.67 -0.28
CA CYS A 205 -30.29 7.35 -0.53
C CYS A 205 -29.85 6.09 0.22
N VAL A 206 -28.70 5.53 -0.18
CA VAL A 206 -28.14 4.31 0.41
C VAL A 206 -26.90 4.64 1.23
N LEU A 207 -26.83 4.15 2.46
CA LEU A 207 -25.64 4.28 3.30
C LEU A 207 -24.45 3.58 2.64
N GLY A 208 -23.33 4.28 2.52
CA GLY A 208 -22.09 3.70 2.05
C GLY A 208 -20.89 4.52 2.52
N SER A 209 -19.70 4.12 2.09
CA SER A 209 -18.50 4.93 2.24
C SER A 209 -17.94 5.28 0.87
N SER A 210 -17.50 6.53 0.71
CA SER A 210 -16.87 6.98 -0.53
C SER A 210 -15.46 6.39 -0.71
N GLY A 211 -14.86 5.89 0.38
CA GLY A 211 -13.46 5.44 0.44
C GLY A 211 -12.45 6.60 0.43
N LYS A 212 -12.90 7.85 0.56
CA LYS A 212 -12.01 9.01 0.71
C LYS A 212 -11.61 9.20 2.17
N VAL A 213 -10.35 9.52 2.39
CA VAL A 213 -9.79 9.84 3.71
C VAL A 213 -10.19 11.25 4.08
N LEU A 214 -10.83 11.41 5.24
CA LEU A 214 -11.17 12.69 5.82
C LEU A 214 -9.90 13.45 6.21
N PRO A 215 -9.90 14.80 6.18
CA PRO A 215 -8.78 15.59 6.68
C PRO A 215 -8.55 15.39 8.19
N LYS A 216 -7.54 16.05 8.74
CA LYS A 216 -7.15 15.94 10.17
C LYS A 216 -8.31 16.12 11.16
N TRP A 217 -9.30 16.96 10.85
CA TRP A 217 -10.49 17.16 11.71
C TRP A 217 -11.37 15.90 11.85
N GLY A 218 -11.27 14.98 10.89
CA GLY A 218 -11.94 13.67 10.87
C GLY A 218 -10.98 12.53 11.17
N TRP A 219 -9.85 12.81 11.83
CA TRP A 219 -8.88 11.82 12.32
C TRP A 219 -8.29 10.91 11.24
N GLU A 220 -8.25 11.38 9.98
CA GLU A 220 -7.79 10.58 8.84
C GLU A 220 -8.58 9.25 8.68
N GLN A 221 -9.80 9.21 9.22
CA GLN A 221 -10.74 8.12 9.02
C GLN A 221 -11.42 8.26 7.65
N LEU A 222 -12.18 7.25 7.24
CA LEU A 222 -12.83 7.26 5.93
C LEU A 222 -14.24 7.87 5.99
N GLU A 223 -14.61 8.58 4.93
CA GLU A 223 -15.89 9.27 4.80
C GLU A 223 -17.05 8.28 4.66
N VAL A 224 -18.04 8.36 5.56
CA VAL A 224 -19.37 7.74 5.40
C VAL A 224 -20.32 8.76 4.78
N THR A 225 -21.08 8.32 3.80
CA THR A 225 -22.01 9.17 3.02
C THR A 225 -23.28 8.40 2.69
N CYS A 226 -24.33 9.10 2.32
CA CYS A 226 -25.53 8.48 1.79
C CYS A 226 -25.67 8.80 0.30
N THR A 227 -25.49 7.78 -0.55
CA THR A 227 -25.43 7.95 -2.00
C THR A 227 -26.82 7.93 -2.62
N PRO A 228 -27.20 8.93 -3.44
CA PRO A 228 -28.47 8.89 -4.17
C PRO A 228 -28.44 7.86 -5.32
N TYR A 229 -27.27 7.34 -5.69
CA TYR A 229 -27.11 6.34 -6.73
C TYR A 229 -27.46 4.94 -6.20
N LEU A 230 -28.61 4.41 -6.60
CA LEU A 230 -29.14 3.15 -6.07
C LEU A 230 -28.45 1.88 -6.61
N LYS A 231 -27.50 2.02 -7.54
CA LYS A 231 -26.75 0.89 -8.10
C LYS A 231 -26.02 0.14 -6.99
N GLU A 232 -26.17 -1.18 -6.96
CA GLU A 232 -25.46 -2.03 -6.02
C GLU A 232 -23.96 -1.97 -6.27
N THR A 233 -23.24 -1.44 -5.29
CA THR A 233 -21.77 -1.39 -5.26
C THR A 233 -21.27 -1.90 -3.93
N LEU A 234 -20.06 -2.48 -3.90
CA LEU A 234 -19.44 -2.97 -2.67
C LEU A 234 -19.34 -1.88 -1.58
N ASN A 235 -19.23 -0.60 -1.98
CA ASN A 235 -19.18 0.56 -1.08
C ASN A 235 -20.46 0.76 -0.28
N SER A 236 -21.59 0.31 -0.81
CA SER A 236 -22.93 0.48 -0.24
C SER A 236 -23.47 -0.80 0.41
N ILE A 237 -22.67 -1.87 0.39
CA ILE A 237 -23.02 -3.17 0.96
C ILE A 237 -22.23 -3.35 2.26
N TRP A 238 -22.95 -3.75 3.30
CA TRP A 238 -22.41 -3.99 4.62
C TRP A 238 -22.70 -5.42 5.06
N ASN A 239 -21.95 -5.91 6.05
CA ASN A 239 -22.22 -7.13 6.78
C ASN A 239 -22.27 -6.82 8.28
N VAL A 240 -23.16 -7.52 8.99
CA VAL A 240 -23.13 -7.55 10.45
C VAL A 240 -22.03 -8.53 10.85
N GLU A 241 -21.01 -8.05 11.55
CA GLU A 241 -19.84 -8.85 11.92
C GLU A 241 -19.98 -9.43 13.33
N ASP A 242 -19.87 -8.59 14.36
CA ASP A 242 -20.12 -9.00 15.74
C ASP A 242 -21.60 -8.79 16.09
N HIS A 243 -22.14 -9.70 16.90
CA HIS A 243 -23.53 -9.68 17.33
C HIS A 243 -23.67 -10.16 18.77
N ILE A 244 -24.24 -9.32 19.62
CA ILE A 244 -24.47 -9.59 21.04
C ILE A 244 -25.95 -9.34 21.34
N ASN A 245 -26.64 -10.38 21.82
CA ASN A 245 -28.00 -10.26 22.35
C ASN A 245 -28.22 -11.29 23.47
N PRO A 246 -28.50 -10.87 24.71
CA PRO A 246 -28.64 -11.77 25.85
C PRO A 246 -29.86 -12.70 25.75
N LYS A 247 -30.86 -12.37 24.94
CA LYS A 247 -32.08 -13.19 24.77
C LYS A 247 -31.92 -14.29 23.71
N LEU A 248 -30.82 -14.33 22.97
CA LEU A 248 -30.61 -15.30 21.90
C LEU A 248 -29.52 -16.31 22.25
N PRO A 249 -29.68 -17.59 21.87
CA PRO A 249 -28.62 -18.57 22.01
C PRO A 249 -27.50 -18.29 21.01
N ASN A 250 -26.27 -18.48 21.44
CA ASN A 250 -25.09 -18.42 20.56
C ASN A 250 -24.90 -19.75 19.82
N ILE A 251 -24.52 -19.68 18.55
CA ILE A 251 -24.20 -20.85 17.73
C ILE A 251 -22.75 -20.76 17.23
N SER A 252 -22.06 -21.90 17.12
CA SER A 252 -20.72 -21.93 16.50
C SER A 252 -20.83 -21.71 14.99
N LEU A 253 -19.96 -20.84 14.47
CA LEU A 253 -19.91 -20.53 13.04
C LEU A 253 -18.62 -21.07 12.40
N ASP A 254 -18.44 -22.39 12.44
CA ASP A 254 -17.26 -23.07 11.86
C ASP A 254 -17.20 -23.02 10.30
N VAL A 255 -18.25 -22.49 9.66
CA VAL A 255 -18.49 -22.60 8.20
C VAL A 255 -17.95 -21.40 7.40
N LEU A 256 -17.23 -20.45 8.02
CA LEU A 256 -16.84 -19.20 7.36
C LEU A 256 -15.35 -19.12 6.96
N GLN A 257 -14.60 -20.21 7.09
CA GLN A 257 -13.16 -20.22 6.84
C GLN A 257 -12.86 -20.25 5.32
N PRO A 258 -12.12 -19.26 4.77
CA PRO A 258 -11.77 -19.21 3.36
C PRO A 258 -10.67 -20.23 2.98
N THR A 259 -10.73 -20.68 1.73
CA THR A 259 -9.75 -21.57 1.10
C THR A 259 -8.40 -20.87 0.84
N PHE A 260 -7.34 -21.65 0.60
CA PHE A 260 -6.00 -21.08 0.33
C PHE A 260 -5.96 -20.10 -0.86
N PRO A 261 -6.57 -20.38 -2.03
CA PRO A 261 -6.56 -19.43 -3.14
C PRO A 261 -7.29 -18.13 -2.82
N GLU A 262 -8.38 -18.20 -2.04
CA GLU A 262 -9.14 -17.02 -1.62
C GLU A 262 -8.30 -16.11 -0.72
N ILE A 263 -7.62 -16.67 0.28
CA ILE A 263 -6.74 -15.88 1.15
C ILE A 263 -5.52 -15.34 0.41
N LEU A 264 -4.97 -16.09 -0.55
CA LEU A 264 -3.86 -15.64 -1.37
C LEU A 264 -4.29 -14.43 -2.21
N LEU A 265 -5.42 -14.53 -2.91
CA LEU A 265 -5.96 -13.45 -3.73
C LEU A 265 -6.29 -12.22 -2.88
N GLU A 266 -7.00 -12.42 -1.77
CA GLU A 266 -7.39 -11.33 -0.87
C GLU A 266 -6.15 -10.59 -0.34
N SER A 267 -5.12 -11.33 0.10
CA SER A 267 -3.86 -10.75 0.55
C SER A 267 -3.19 -9.89 -0.52
N HIS A 268 -3.15 -10.34 -1.79
CA HIS A 268 -2.60 -9.56 -2.90
C HIS A 268 -3.40 -8.30 -3.18
N MET A 269 -4.73 -8.37 -3.10
CA MET A 269 -5.58 -7.18 -3.24
C MET A 269 -5.32 -6.16 -2.13
N VAL A 270 -5.12 -6.62 -0.89
CA VAL A 270 -4.74 -5.76 0.24
C VAL A 270 -3.34 -5.16 0.03
N MET A 271 -2.36 -5.94 -0.41
CA MET A 271 -1.01 -5.46 -0.73
C MET A 271 -1.00 -4.38 -1.81
N ILE A 272 -1.72 -4.60 -2.92
CA ILE A 272 -1.83 -3.62 -4.02
C ILE A 272 -2.46 -2.33 -3.51
N ARG A 273 -3.52 -2.41 -2.71
CA ARG A 273 -4.18 -1.24 -2.12
C ARG A 273 -3.28 -0.50 -1.15
N GLY A 274 -2.62 -1.23 -0.25
CA GLY A 274 -1.65 -0.66 0.68
C GLY A 274 -0.55 0.08 -0.08
N ASN A 275 0.00 -0.55 -1.13
CA ASN A 275 1.04 0.05 -1.95
C ASN A 275 0.58 1.32 -2.70
N ASN A 276 -0.65 1.32 -3.23
CA ASN A 276 -1.26 2.51 -3.86
C ASN A 276 -1.62 3.61 -2.86
N GLY A 277 -1.79 3.25 -1.58
CA GLY A 277 -2.10 4.17 -0.48
C GLY A 277 -0.88 4.91 0.08
N LEU A 278 0.35 4.44 -0.21
CA LEU A 278 1.60 5.08 0.20
C LEU A 278 1.89 6.33 -0.64
N LYS A 279 1.04 7.36 -0.49
CA LYS A 279 1.22 8.65 -1.17
C LYS A 279 2.14 9.57 -0.37
N PRO A 280 2.97 10.39 -1.03
CA PRO A 280 3.82 11.35 -0.34
C PRO A 280 2.95 12.33 0.44
N LYS A 281 3.31 12.55 1.70
CA LYS A 281 2.68 13.58 2.53
C LYS A 281 3.26 14.95 2.16
N ASP A 282 2.41 15.98 2.20
CA ASP A 282 2.86 17.36 2.07
C ASP A 282 3.87 17.62 3.20
N ASN A 283 5.13 17.91 2.83
CA ASN A 283 6.31 18.16 3.69
C ASN A 283 7.21 16.94 4.01
N GLU A 284 6.93 15.74 3.50
CA GLU A 284 7.86 14.62 3.65
C GLU A 284 8.82 14.54 2.45
N PHE A 285 10.12 14.53 2.71
CA PHE A 285 11.11 14.40 1.65
C PHE A 285 11.05 12.99 1.04
N THR A 286 10.80 12.91 -0.26
CA THR A 286 10.80 11.68 -1.03
C THR A 286 11.68 11.86 -2.26
N SER A 287 12.46 10.83 -2.61
CA SER A 287 13.36 10.94 -3.75
C SER A 287 12.62 10.64 -5.06
N LYS A 288 13.01 11.34 -6.14
CA LYS A 288 12.40 11.15 -7.46
C LYS A 288 13.29 10.26 -8.32
N PRO A 289 12.73 9.52 -9.29
CA PRO A 289 13.52 8.62 -10.15
C PRO A 289 14.74 9.28 -10.81
N TRP A 290 14.63 10.54 -11.23
CA TRP A 290 15.75 11.25 -11.85
C TRP A 290 16.87 11.64 -10.86
N HIS A 291 16.61 11.68 -9.55
CA HIS A 291 17.64 11.94 -8.54
C HIS A 291 18.68 10.81 -8.48
N TRP A 292 18.29 9.58 -8.80
CA TRP A 292 19.08 8.39 -8.46
C TRP A 292 20.33 8.19 -9.31
N PRO A 293 20.29 8.28 -10.66
CA PRO A 293 21.48 8.03 -11.49
C PRO A 293 22.58 9.07 -11.30
N ILE A 294 22.20 10.34 -11.07
CA ILE A 294 23.15 11.43 -10.85
C ILE A 294 23.62 11.53 -9.40
N ASN A 295 23.11 10.68 -8.51
CA ASN A 295 23.37 10.72 -7.07
C ASN A 295 23.03 12.09 -6.46
N TYR A 296 21.89 12.67 -6.84
CA TYR A 296 21.54 14.05 -6.51
C TYR A 296 21.45 14.30 -5.00
N GLN A 297 20.73 13.43 -4.29
CA GLN A 297 20.53 13.55 -2.85
C GLN A 297 20.39 12.15 -2.25
N GLY A 298 21.08 11.94 -1.14
CA GLY A 298 21.02 10.70 -0.36
C GLY A 298 19.84 10.63 0.60
N LEU A 299 19.82 9.60 1.45
CA LEU A 299 18.79 9.39 2.46
C LEU A 299 19.42 9.24 3.84
N ARG A 300 18.97 10.03 4.81
CA ARG A 300 19.39 9.89 6.22
C ARG A 300 18.78 8.61 6.80
N PHE A 301 19.62 7.70 7.30
CA PHE A 301 19.17 6.46 7.95
C PHE A 301 19.03 6.61 9.47
N SER A 302 19.93 7.37 10.12
CA SER A 302 19.92 7.54 11.57
C SER A 302 20.51 8.89 12.00
N GLY A 303 20.06 9.35 13.17
CA GLY A 303 20.57 10.51 13.89
C GLY A 303 20.26 11.84 13.20
N ILE A 304 19.98 12.86 14.02
CA ILE A 304 19.78 14.23 13.55
C ILE A 304 20.78 15.16 14.23
N ASN A 305 21.18 14.84 15.46
CA ASN A 305 22.07 15.66 16.25
C ASN A 305 23.54 15.32 15.99
N ASP A 306 24.42 16.26 16.31
CA ASP A 306 25.88 16.11 16.14
C ASP A 306 26.51 15.09 17.11
N THR A 307 25.81 14.78 18.20
CA THR A 307 26.20 13.77 19.18
C THR A 307 25.78 12.36 18.79
N ASP A 308 24.86 12.23 17.83
CA ASP A 308 24.32 10.94 17.45
C ASP A 308 25.26 10.23 16.47
N PHE A 309 25.24 8.90 16.51
CA PHE A 309 25.86 8.11 15.46
C PHE A 309 24.97 8.13 14.21
N ARG A 310 25.47 8.73 13.13
CA ARG A 310 24.70 8.97 11.91
C ARG A 310 25.14 8.06 10.78
N VAL A 311 24.17 7.51 10.06
CA VAL A 311 24.37 6.76 8.82
C VAL A 311 23.63 7.47 7.69
N TYR A 312 24.31 7.67 6.57
CA TYR A 312 23.76 8.37 5.41
C TYR A 312 23.89 7.52 4.16
N LEU A 313 22.75 7.21 3.54
CA LEU A 313 22.71 6.48 2.28
C LEU A 313 23.03 7.40 1.12
N LEU A 314 24.27 7.34 0.66
CA LEU A 314 24.69 7.94 -0.59
C LEU A 314 25.32 6.87 -1.47
N GLY A 315 25.02 6.89 -2.77
CA GLY A 315 25.77 6.07 -3.70
C GLY A 315 27.23 6.51 -3.71
N ASN A 316 28.17 5.58 -3.92
CA ASN A 316 29.56 5.98 -4.13
C ASN A 316 29.61 6.88 -5.39
N PRO A 317 29.96 8.18 -5.27
CA PRO A 317 29.77 9.12 -6.38
C PRO A 317 30.64 8.78 -7.60
N VAL A 318 31.85 8.26 -7.38
CA VAL A 318 32.75 7.85 -8.46
C VAL A 318 32.14 6.68 -9.23
N VAL A 319 31.64 5.67 -8.54
CA VAL A 319 30.99 4.51 -9.18
C VAL A 319 29.69 4.93 -9.89
N TRP A 320 28.86 5.76 -9.24
CA TRP A 320 27.59 6.22 -9.81
C TRP A 320 27.80 7.02 -11.09
N TRP A 321 28.71 7.99 -11.07
CA TRP A 321 28.98 8.83 -12.23
C TRP A 321 29.74 8.06 -13.32
N LEU A 322 30.63 7.13 -12.95
CA LEU A 322 31.24 6.20 -13.91
C LEU A 322 30.18 5.35 -14.61
N ASN A 323 29.19 4.83 -13.89
CA ASN A 323 28.09 4.08 -14.47
C ASN A 323 27.23 4.93 -15.40
N LEU A 324 26.90 6.16 -14.97
CA LEU A 324 26.11 7.08 -15.79
C LEU A 324 26.86 7.45 -17.09
N LEU A 325 28.14 7.77 -16.98
CA LEU A 325 29.00 8.03 -18.14
C LEU A 325 29.08 6.80 -19.04
N SER A 326 29.22 5.61 -18.46
CA SER A 326 29.31 4.35 -19.20
C SER A 326 28.02 4.04 -19.97
N ILE A 327 26.85 4.35 -19.42
CA ILE A 327 25.57 4.21 -20.17
C ILE A 327 25.58 5.12 -21.40
N VAL A 328 26.01 6.38 -21.26
CA VAL A 328 26.08 7.33 -22.39
C VAL A 328 27.08 6.86 -23.44
N LEU A 329 28.30 6.48 -23.02
CA LEU A 329 29.34 5.97 -23.91
C LEU A 329 28.92 4.67 -24.60
N TYR A 330 28.23 3.78 -23.88
CA TYR A 330 27.68 2.55 -24.45
C TYR A 330 26.67 2.84 -25.56
N ILE A 331 25.73 3.76 -25.34
CA ILE A 331 24.72 4.12 -26.35
C ILE A 331 25.41 4.70 -27.58
N LEU A 332 26.41 5.57 -27.40
CA LEU A 332 27.16 6.16 -28.51
C LEU A 332 27.95 5.11 -29.28
N LEU A 333 28.80 4.33 -28.60
CA LEU A 333 29.67 3.32 -29.22
C LEU A 333 28.83 2.20 -29.86
N GLY A 334 27.81 1.71 -29.15
CA GLY A 334 26.88 0.71 -29.66
C GLY A 334 26.14 1.20 -30.89
N SER A 335 25.69 2.46 -30.92
CA SER A 335 25.04 3.05 -32.11
C SER A 335 26.00 3.15 -33.29
N ILE A 336 27.25 3.59 -33.07
CA ILE A 336 28.27 3.68 -34.11
C ILE A 336 28.55 2.29 -34.71
N ILE A 337 28.79 1.29 -33.87
CA ILE A 337 29.06 -0.09 -34.29
C ILE A 337 27.85 -0.66 -35.03
N ALA A 338 26.64 -0.51 -34.48
CA ALA A 338 25.42 -0.99 -35.12
C ALA A 338 25.22 -0.38 -36.52
N VAL A 339 25.44 0.93 -36.67
CA VAL A 339 25.36 1.61 -37.97
C VAL A 339 26.47 1.15 -38.92
N ALA A 340 27.69 0.97 -38.44
CA ALA A 340 28.82 0.50 -39.27
C ALA A 340 28.56 -0.92 -39.81
N VAL A 341 28.08 -1.83 -38.94
CA VAL A 341 27.70 -3.20 -39.32
C VAL A 341 26.52 -3.18 -40.30
N GLN A 342 25.49 -2.37 -40.05
CA GLN A 342 24.35 -2.19 -40.95
C GLN A 342 24.77 -1.70 -42.35
N ARG A 343 25.83 -0.87 -42.42
CA ARG A 343 26.38 -0.34 -43.68
C ARG A 343 27.36 -1.29 -44.38
N GLY A 344 27.58 -2.49 -43.85
CA GLY A 344 28.46 -3.50 -44.45
C GLY A 344 29.95 -3.23 -44.23
N ALA A 345 30.32 -2.48 -43.18
CA ALA A 345 31.73 -2.31 -42.83
C ALA A 345 32.33 -3.65 -42.38
N HIS A 346 33.43 -4.07 -43.02
CA HIS A 346 34.17 -5.25 -42.60
C HIS A 346 35.04 -4.93 -41.39
N LEU A 347 34.63 -5.42 -40.22
CA LEU A 347 35.42 -5.30 -38.99
C LEU A 347 36.47 -6.43 -38.93
N PRO A 348 37.69 -6.16 -38.43
CA PRO A 348 38.63 -7.23 -38.08
C PRO A 348 38.01 -8.21 -37.08
N ALA A 349 38.33 -9.50 -37.19
CA ALA A 349 37.70 -10.56 -36.39
C ALA A 349 37.72 -10.31 -34.87
N GLU A 350 38.78 -9.72 -34.34
CA GLU A 350 38.91 -9.35 -32.92
C GLU A 350 37.97 -8.22 -32.52
N VAL A 351 37.86 -7.19 -33.36
CA VAL A 351 36.92 -6.06 -33.17
C VAL A 351 35.48 -6.52 -33.35
N GLU A 352 35.23 -7.46 -34.26
CA GLU A 352 33.91 -8.06 -34.47
C GLU A 352 33.44 -8.84 -33.24
N GLY A 353 34.32 -9.66 -32.65
CA GLY A 353 34.03 -10.39 -31.40
C GLY A 353 33.67 -9.43 -30.26
N LEU A 354 34.48 -8.40 -30.05
CA LEU A 354 34.21 -7.36 -29.04
C LEU A 354 32.92 -6.59 -29.31
N SER A 355 32.64 -6.28 -30.57
CA SER A 355 31.40 -5.62 -31.00
C SER A 355 30.17 -6.47 -30.71
N GLN A 356 30.24 -7.79 -30.93
CA GLN A 356 29.14 -8.70 -30.60
C GLN A 356 28.89 -8.77 -29.10
N VAL A 357 29.94 -8.86 -28.28
CA VAL A 357 29.82 -8.85 -26.81
C VAL A 357 29.14 -7.56 -26.34
N LEU A 358 29.57 -6.40 -26.87
CA LEU A 358 29.01 -5.11 -26.52
C LEU A 358 27.53 -4.99 -26.94
N LEU A 359 27.19 -5.35 -28.17
CA LEU A 359 25.82 -5.23 -28.68
C LEU A 359 24.86 -6.22 -28.02
N GLN A 360 25.24 -7.49 -27.89
CA GLN A 360 24.36 -8.52 -27.33
C GLN A 360 24.35 -8.50 -25.80
N GLY A 361 25.52 -8.63 -25.18
CA GLY A 361 25.66 -8.66 -23.73
C GLY A 361 25.32 -7.31 -23.10
N GLY A 362 25.91 -6.24 -23.63
CA GLY A 362 25.57 -4.88 -23.19
C GLY A 362 24.09 -4.53 -23.43
N GLY A 363 23.50 -5.02 -24.52
CA GLY A 363 22.09 -4.77 -24.84
C GLY A 363 21.14 -5.43 -23.85
N GLN A 364 21.44 -6.68 -23.43
CA GLN A 364 20.70 -7.38 -22.37
C GLN A 364 20.82 -6.66 -21.02
N LEU A 365 22.00 -6.16 -20.67
CA LEU A 365 22.22 -5.42 -19.43
C LEU A 365 21.51 -4.06 -19.45
N LEU A 366 21.55 -3.34 -20.58
CA LEU A 366 20.81 -2.09 -20.75
C LEU A 366 19.29 -2.32 -20.63
N LEU A 367 18.77 -3.40 -21.23
CA LEU A 367 17.37 -3.78 -21.07
C LEU A 367 17.05 -4.08 -19.60
N GLY A 368 17.93 -4.80 -18.89
CA GLY A 368 17.81 -5.04 -17.46
C GLY A 368 17.74 -3.74 -16.65
N TRP A 369 18.62 -2.77 -16.93
CA TRP A 369 18.61 -1.44 -16.32
C TRP A 369 17.28 -0.71 -16.59
N MET A 370 16.82 -0.69 -17.85
CA MET A 370 15.56 -0.03 -18.23
C MET A 370 14.34 -0.63 -17.51
N LEU A 371 14.24 -1.97 -17.49
CA LEU A 371 13.14 -2.67 -16.82
C LEU A 371 13.11 -2.44 -15.31
N HIS A 372 14.27 -2.22 -14.68
CA HIS A 372 14.36 -1.93 -13.25
C HIS A 372 14.36 -0.44 -12.92
N TYR A 373 14.35 0.46 -13.91
CA TYR A 373 14.38 1.91 -13.68
C TYR A 373 13.12 2.62 -14.15
N PHE A 374 12.70 2.42 -15.40
CA PHE A 374 11.60 3.16 -15.99
C PHE A 374 10.22 2.96 -15.35
N PRO A 375 9.86 1.78 -14.81
CA PRO A 375 8.57 1.64 -14.13
C PRO A 375 8.36 2.63 -12.99
N PHE A 376 9.42 3.09 -12.33
CA PHE A 376 9.32 4.05 -11.23
C PHE A 376 8.85 5.44 -11.65
N PHE A 377 8.98 5.83 -12.92
CA PHE A 377 8.40 7.09 -13.43
C PHE A 377 6.88 7.04 -13.55
N LEU A 378 6.29 5.84 -13.61
CA LEU A 378 4.85 5.63 -13.70
C LEU A 378 4.20 5.40 -12.32
N MET A 379 5.00 5.28 -11.26
CA MET A 379 4.51 5.01 -9.91
C MET A 379 4.18 6.30 -9.16
N GLY A 380 2.91 6.47 -8.77
CA GLY A 380 2.41 7.61 -7.97
C GLY A 380 2.51 7.43 -6.45
N ARG A 381 3.47 6.64 -5.97
CA ARG A 381 3.69 6.34 -4.54
C ARG A 381 4.99 6.96 -4.04
N ILE A 382 5.23 6.89 -2.73
CA ILE A 382 6.51 7.26 -2.11
C ILE A 382 7.63 6.41 -2.69
N LEU A 383 8.72 7.06 -3.09
CA LEU A 383 9.92 6.43 -3.60
C LEU A 383 11.16 6.92 -2.82
N TYR A 384 12.15 6.05 -2.77
CA TYR A 384 13.39 6.25 -2.04
C TYR A 384 14.59 5.79 -2.87
N PHE A 385 15.78 6.30 -2.53
CA PHE A 385 17.01 6.07 -3.29
C PHE A 385 17.36 4.59 -3.49
N HIS A 386 17.09 3.73 -2.50
CA HIS A 386 17.37 2.29 -2.57
C HIS A 386 16.57 1.55 -3.65
N HIS A 387 15.47 2.11 -4.16
CA HIS A 387 14.72 1.51 -5.27
C HIS A 387 15.55 1.42 -6.55
N TYR A 388 16.59 2.24 -6.69
CA TYR A 388 17.49 2.21 -7.83
C TYR A 388 18.52 1.08 -7.78
N PHE A 389 18.73 0.40 -6.64
CA PHE A 389 19.82 -0.56 -6.48
C PHE A 389 19.80 -1.73 -7.47
N PRO A 390 18.63 -2.33 -7.80
CA PRO A 390 18.58 -3.35 -8.85
C PRO A 390 19.02 -2.81 -10.22
N ALA A 391 18.59 -1.61 -10.61
CA ALA A 391 19.04 -0.98 -11.85
C ALA A 391 20.54 -0.64 -11.80
N MET A 392 21.03 -0.12 -10.67
CA MET A 392 22.45 0.17 -10.45
C MET A 392 23.33 -1.07 -10.68
N LEU A 393 22.89 -2.26 -10.26
CA LEU A 393 23.61 -3.52 -10.51
C LEU A 393 23.80 -3.76 -12.02
N PHE A 394 22.72 -3.64 -12.82
CA PHE A 394 22.81 -3.75 -14.28
C PHE A 394 23.72 -2.70 -14.90
N SER A 395 23.66 -1.45 -14.43
CA SER A 395 24.55 -0.40 -14.92
C SER A 395 26.02 -0.69 -14.58
N SER A 396 26.31 -1.26 -13.41
CA SER A 396 27.68 -1.60 -13.00
C SER A 396 28.26 -2.77 -13.82
N MET A 397 27.43 -3.78 -14.11
CA MET A 397 27.82 -4.86 -15.03
C MET A 397 28.06 -4.33 -16.45
N LEU A 398 27.23 -3.39 -16.92
CA LEU A 398 27.39 -2.75 -18.23
C LEU A 398 28.70 -1.95 -18.30
N THR A 399 29.01 -1.19 -17.25
CA THR A 399 30.30 -0.50 -17.07
C THR A 399 31.45 -1.49 -17.20
N GLY A 400 31.38 -2.65 -16.53
CA GLY A 400 32.39 -3.69 -16.63
C GLY A 400 32.64 -4.15 -18.08
N ILE A 401 31.58 -4.52 -18.80
CA ILE A 401 31.68 -4.96 -20.21
C ILE A 401 32.23 -3.83 -21.09
N LEU A 402 31.73 -2.60 -20.91
CA LEU A 402 32.13 -1.46 -21.73
C LEU A 402 33.61 -1.13 -21.53
N TRP A 403 34.07 -1.00 -20.28
CA TRP A 403 35.46 -0.64 -20.01
C TRP A 403 36.44 -1.74 -20.40
N ASP A 404 36.09 -3.00 -20.19
CA ASP A 404 36.88 -4.13 -20.69
C ASP A 404 37.00 -4.06 -22.23
N THR A 405 35.89 -3.81 -22.92
CA THR A 405 35.87 -3.64 -24.38
C THR A 405 36.72 -2.45 -24.84
N ILE A 406 36.57 -1.28 -24.22
CA ILE A 406 37.35 -0.07 -24.55
C ILE A 406 38.84 -0.32 -24.33
N LEU A 407 39.23 -0.93 -23.21
CA LEU A 407 40.63 -1.22 -22.90
C LEU A 407 41.22 -2.23 -23.90
N GLN A 408 40.47 -3.26 -24.29
CA GLN A 408 40.91 -4.21 -25.31
C GLN A 408 41.02 -3.57 -26.70
N LEU A 409 40.09 -2.69 -27.09
CA LEU A 409 40.18 -1.93 -28.35
C LEU A 409 41.39 -0.99 -28.36
N CYS A 410 41.65 -0.29 -27.25
CA CYS A 410 42.85 0.54 -27.08
C CYS A 410 44.12 -0.31 -27.15
N ALA A 411 44.15 -1.46 -26.46
CA ALA A 411 45.26 -2.40 -26.48
C ALA A 411 45.56 -2.91 -27.91
N TRP A 412 44.50 -3.26 -28.65
CA TRP A 412 44.58 -3.72 -30.04
C TRP A 412 45.12 -2.65 -30.99
N SER A 413 44.80 -1.37 -30.75
CA SER A 413 45.28 -0.27 -31.59
C SER A 413 46.79 0.00 -31.49
N LEU A 414 47.50 -0.63 -30.54
CA LEU A 414 48.94 -0.44 -30.33
C LEU A 414 49.76 -1.49 -31.09
N ALA A 415 50.85 -1.03 -31.71
CA ALA A 415 51.74 -1.91 -32.47
C ALA A 415 52.57 -2.87 -31.60
N SER A 416 52.78 -2.56 -30.31
CA SER A 416 53.61 -3.36 -29.41
C SER A 416 52.75 -4.20 -28.44
N PRO A 417 52.87 -5.54 -28.45
CA PRO A 417 52.07 -6.41 -27.57
C PRO A 417 52.41 -6.24 -26.09
N PHE A 418 53.65 -5.83 -25.77
CA PHE A 418 54.05 -5.51 -24.40
C PHE A 418 53.34 -4.24 -23.90
N LEU A 419 53.29 -3.21 -24.75
CA LEU A 419 52.62 -1.95 -24.43
C LEU A 419 51.10 -2.14 -24.33
N ALA A 420 50.51 -2.94 -25.22
CA ALA A 420 49.10 -3.30 -25.20
C ALA A 420 48.69 -3.97 -23.87
N ARG A 421 49.44 -4.98 -23.42
CA ARG A 421 49.21 -5.65 -22.12
C ARG A 421 49.41 -4.70 -20.94
N GLY A 422 50.44 -3.86 -21.00
CA GLY A 422 50.71 -2.84 -19.98
C GLY A 422 49.56 -1.84 -19.84
N MET A 423 49.03 -1.34 -20.97
CA MET A 423 47.90 -0.40 -20.98
C MET A 423 46.61 -1.04 -20.47
N TYR A 424 46.30 -2.27 -20.89
CA TYR A 424 45.14 -3.00 -20.38
C TYR A 424 45.22 -3.20 -18.87
N ALA A 425 46.36 -3.73 -18.39
CA ALA A 425 46.57 -3.98 -16.97
C ALA A 425 46.55 -2.69 -16.13
N ALA A 426 47.17 -1.62 -16.61
CA ALA A 426 47.16 -0.32 -15.95
C ALA A 426 45.74 0.28 -15.89
N GLY A 427 44.97 0.17 -16.97
CA GLY A 427 43.59 0.64 -17.02
C GLY A 427 42.69 -0.11 -16.04
N LEU A 428 42.76 -1.44 -16.02
CA LEU A 428 42.00 -2.27 -15.08
C LEU A 428 42.41 -1.98 -13.63
N LEU A 429 43.71 -1.90 -13.36
CA LEU A 429 44.22 -1.59 -12.02
C LEU A 429 43.78 -0.18 -11.57
N SER A 430 43.78 0.80 -12.47
CA SER A 430 43.29 2.15 -12.19
C SER A 430 41.81 2.16 -11.82
N LEU A 431 40.96 1.40 -12.52
CA LEU A 431 39.54 1.26 -12.18
C LEU A 431 39.35 0.60 -10.81
N LEU A 432 40.08 -0.48 -10.53
CA LEU A 432 40.00 -1.19 -9.25
C LEU A 432 40.49 -0.32 -8.08
N LEU A 433 41.64 0.33 -8.23
CA LEU A 433 42.18 1.22 -7.20
C LEU A 433 41.32 2.48 -7.03
N GLY A 434 40.80 3.05 -8.11
CA GLY A 434 39.91 4.21 -8.07
C GLY A 434 38.61 3.92 -7.32
N THR A 435 37.99 2.77 -7.59
CA THR A 435 36.78 2.33 -6.87
C THR A 435 37.06 2.01 -5.40
N ALA A 436 38.16 1.32 -5.10
CA ALA A 436 38.56 1.01 -3.72
C ALA A 436 38.92 2.27 -2.91
N TYR A 437 39.67 3.20 -3.51
CA TYR A 437 40.01 4.47 -2.88
C TYR A 437 38.77 5.34 -2.65
N SER A 438 37.86 5.39 -3.64
CA SER A 438 36.59 6.09 -3.46
C SER A 438 35.76 5.48 -2.33
N PHE A 439 35.69 4.14 -2.21
CA PHE A 439 35.04 3.52 -1.06
C PHE A 439 35.72 3.91 0.25
N TYR A 440 37.05 3.90 0.31
CA TYR A 440 37.79 4.34 1.50
C TYR A 440 37.47 5.79 1.89
N LEU A 441 37.31 6.71 0.94
CA LEU A 441 36.90 8.08 1.24
C LEU A 441 35.48 8.16 1.82
N PHE A 442 34.53 7.42 1.24
CA PHE A 442 33.10 7.51 1.60
C PHE A 442 32.63 6.47 2.63
N HIS A 443 33.51 5.57 3.11
CA HIS A 443 33.16 4.54 4.09
C HIS A 443 32.49 5.06 5.37
N PRO A 444 32.80 6.26 5.90
CA PRO A 444 32.14 6.77 7.10
C PRO A 444 30.63 6.96 6.91
N LEU A 445 30.15 7.16 5.69
CA LEU A 445 28.71 7.27 5.42
C LEU A 445 27.97 5.94 5.67
N ALA A 446 28.64 4.81 5.45
CA ALA A 446 28.10 3.46 5.60
C ALA A 446 28.37 2.87 6.99
N TYR A 447 29.59 3.02 7.50
CA TYR A 447 29.96 2.50 8.82
C TYR A 447 29.54 3.43 9.95
N GLY A 448 29.27 4.69 9.65
CA GLY A 448 28.73 5.71 10.54
C GLY A 448 29.72 6.83 10.86
N MET A 449 29.17 8.01 11.11
CA MET A 449 29.89 9.27 11.32
C MET A 449 29.40 9.98 12.58
N VAL A 450 30.31 10.72 13.22
CA VAL A 450 30.07 11.54 14.43
C VAL A 450 30.71 12.91 14.24
N GLY A 451 30.19 13.94 14.90
CA GLY A 451 30.72 15.30 14.86
C GLY A 451 29.81 16.27 14.09
N PRO A 452 30.29 17.45 13.71
CA PRO A 452 29.46 18.44 13.03
C PRO A 452 29.08 17.97 11.60
N LEU A 453 27.93 18.44 11.11
CA LEU A 453 27.47 18.19 9.73
C LEU A 453 28.50 18.64 8.69
N ALA A 454 28.49 18.01 7.51
CA ALA A 454 29.41 18.34 6.41
C ALA A 454 29.27 19.78 5.87
N GLN A 455 28.22 20.49 6.29
CA GLN A 455 28.00 21.91 6.00
C GLN A 455 28.93 22.82 6.81
N ASP A 456 29.38 22.41 8.01
CA ASP A 456 30.40 23.13 8.77
C ASP A 456 31.78 22.87 8.13
N PRO A 457 32.53 23.90 7.69
CA PRO A 457 33.88 23.75 7.16
C PRO A 457 34.85 23.02 8.08
N ARG A 458 34.58 22.98 9.39
CA ARG A 458 35.39 22.27 10.39
C ARG A 458 35.04 20.79 10.50
N SER A 459 34.01 20.32 9.79
CA SER A 459 33.63 18.91 9.77
C SER A 459 34.67 18.07 9.03
N PRO A 460 35.06 16.90 9.56
CA PRO A 460 35.90 15.97 8.82
C PRO A 460 35.23 15.47 7.53
N MET A 461 33.91 15.62 7.42
CA MET A 461 33.13 15.23 6.24
C MET A 461 32.93 16.39 5.24
N ALA A 462 33.37 17.60 5.54
CA ALA A 462 33.14 18.78 4.68
C ALA A 462 33.69 18.58 3.26
N GLY A 463 34.87 17.98 3.13
CA GLY A 463 35.49 17.68 1.82
C GLY A 463 34.79 16.57 1.01
N LEU A 464 33.87 15.83 1.63
CA LEU A 464 33.10 14.77 0.96
C LEU A 464 31.76 15.28 0.41
N ARG A 465 31.36 16.51 0.74
CA ARG A 465 30.13 17.15 0.23
C ARG A 465 30.39 17.77 -1.15
N TRP A 466 30.35 16.93 -2.20
CA TRP A 466 30.62 17.39 -3.58
C TRP A 466 29.44 18.10 -4.23
N LEU A 467 28.21 17.81 -3.78
CA LEU A 467 26.99 18.49 -4.22
C LEU A 467 26.35 19.22 -3.04
N GLU A 468 25.83 20.42 -3.29
CA GLU A 468 25.11 21.20 -2.26
C GLU A 468 23.86 20.47 -1.74
N SER A 469 23.25 19.64 -2.58
CA SER A 469 22.10 18.79 -2.25
C SER A 469 22.45 17.60 -1.35
N TRP A 470 23.73 17.33 -1.08
CA TRP A 470 24.13 16.33 -0.08
C TRP A 470 24.10 16.97 1.31
N ASP A 471 23.34 16.32 2.18
CA ASP A 471 22.87 16.86 3.46
C ASP A 471 23.83 16.61 4.64
#